data_AF-A0A963P6Z3-F1
#
_entry.id   AF-A0A963P6Z3-F1
#
_cell.length_a   1.000
_cell.length_b   1.000
_cell.length_c   1.000
_cell.angle_alpha   90.00
_cell.angle_beta   90.00
_cell.angle_gamma   90.00
#
_symmetry.space_group_name_H-M   'P 1'
#
loop_
_entity.id
_entity.type
_entity.pdbx_description
1 polymer ?
#
loop_
_entity_poly.entity_id
_entity_poly.type
_entity_poly.pdbx_seq_one_letter_code
_entity_poly.pdbx_strand_id
1 'polypeptide(L)'
;MKDDDSSHAYWKATLSLLTRILIIWFAVSFGAGILFADWLNNIKLGGYPLGFWFAHQGSIYIFIALIFYYAKKMNEIDRRFDVHED
;
A
#
# COMPACT_ATOMS: atom_id res chain seq x y z
N MET A 1 9.51 -1.82 -34.74
CA MET A 1 8.75 -1.11 -33.71
C MET A 1 8.03 -2.17 -32.89
N LYS A 2 8.76 -2.81 -31.96
CA LYS A 2 8.29 -3.92 -31.11
C LYS A 2 8.66 -3.71 -29.63
N ASP A 3 9.32 -2.59 -29.32
CA ASP A 3 9.79 -2.21 -27.97
C ASP A 3 8.79 -1.33 -27.19
N ASP A 4 7.77 -0.81 -27.87
CA ASP A 4 6.76 0.06 -27.27
C ASP A 4 5.73 -0.73 -26.45
N ASP A 5 5.23 -1.86 -26.96
CA ASP A 5 4.13 -2.60 -26.34
C ASP A 5 4.51 -3.26 -24.99
N SER A 6 5.72 -3.84 -24.89
CA SER A 6 6.25 -4.42 -23.64
C SER A 6 6.55 -3.36 -22.58
N SER A 7 7.16 -2.23 -22.99
CA SER A 7 7.40 -1.09 -22.09
C SER A 7 6.09 -0.46 -21.59
N HIS A 8 5.08 -0.34 -22.45
CA HIS A 8 3.77 0.19 -22.09
C HIS A 8 3.00 -0.76 -21.15
N ALA A 9 3.08 -2.07 -21.35
CA ALA A 9 2.47 -3.06 -20.49
C ALA A 9 3.11 -3.07 -19.09
N TYR A 10 4.45 -2.99 -19.00
CA TYR A 10 5.17 -2.87 -17.74
C TYR A 10 4.79 -1.59 -16.99
N TRP A 11 4.79 -0.44 -17.68
CA TRP A 11 4.40 0.84 -17.10
C TRP A 11 2.97 0.81 -16.54
N LYS A 12 2.03 0.22 -17.29
CA LYS A 12 0.63 0.07 -16.86
C LYS A 12 0.51 -0.83 -15.63
N ALA A 13 1.29 -1.91 -15.54
CA ALA A 13 1.31 -2.81 -14.39
C ALA A 13 1.82 -2.09 -13.13
N THR A 14 2.93 -1.37 -13.23
CA THR A 14 3.50 -0.57 -12.15
C THR A 14 2.56 0.54 -11.71
N LEU A 15 1.94 1.26 -12.66
CA LEU A 15 0.96 2.30 -12.34
C LEU A 15 -0.28 1.71 -11.63
N SER A 16 -0.77 0.55 -12.08
CA SER A 16 -1.88 -0.14 -11.40
C SER A 16 -1.52 -0.55 -9.97
N LEU A 17 -0.27 -0.97 -9.75
CA LEU A 17 0.23 -1.29 -8.42
C LEU A 17 0.25 -0.06 -7.51
N LEU A 18 0.81 1.05 -8.01
CA LEU A 18 0.85 2.33 -7.30
C LEU A 18 -0.55 2.84 -6.96
N THR A 19 -1.50 2.77 -7.91
CA THR A 19 -2.90 3.16 -7.67
C THR A 19 -3.52 2.32 -6.54
N ARG A 20 -3.30 1.00 -6.52
CA ARG A 20 -3.81 0.14 -5.44
C ARG A 20 -3.21 0.50 -4.09
N ILE A 21 -1.91 0.75 -4.03
CA ILE A 21 -1.24 1.18 -2.80
C ILE A 21 -1.79 2.52 -2.32
N LEU A 22 -2.02 3.46 -3.22
CA LEU A 22 -2.59 4.76 -2.89
C LEU A 22 -4.02 4.64 -2.34
N ILE A 23 -4.84 3.76 -2.93
CA ILE A 23 -6.19 3.46 -2.44
C ILE A 23 -6.13 2.83 -1.04
N ILE A 24 -5.26 1.84 -0.82
CA ILE A 24 -5.12 1.20 0.50
C ILE A 24 -4.58 2.22 1.52
N TRP A 25 -3.60 3.03 1.13
CA TRP A 25 -3.06 4.08 1.98
C TRP A 25 -4.12 5.11 2.37
N PHE A 26 -4.96 5.53 1.42
CA PHE A 26 -6.10 6.41 1.68
C PHE A 26 -7.14 5.75 2.58
N ALA A 27 -7.52 4.50 2.29
CA ALA A 27 -8.49 3.74 3.08
C ALA A 27 -7.99 3.50 4.51
N VAL A 28 -6.70 3.26 4.70
CA VAL A 28 -6.11 3.12 6.04
C VAL A 28 -6.06 4.47 6.75
N SER A 29 -5.51 5.50 6.12
CA SER A 29 -5.32 6.80 6.76
C SER A 29 -6.67 7.43 7.12
N PHE A 30 -7.66 7.34 6.24
CA PHE A 30 -8.99 7.92 6.43
C PHE A 30 -9.93 6.96 7.17
N GLY A 31 -9.93 5.68 6.80
CA GLY A 31 -10.78 4.66 7.40
C GLY A 31 -10.38 4.34 8.83
N ALA A 32 -9.13 3.93 9.07
CA ALA A 32 -8.68 3.61 10.42
C ALA A 32 -8.46 4.86 11.29
N GLY A 33 -8.08 5.99 10.69
CA GLY A 33 -7.81 7.24 11.41
C GLY A 33 -9.04 8.08 11.77
N ILE A 34 -10.15 7.98 11.03
CA ILE A 34 -11.34 8.84 11.23
C ILE A 34 -12.60 7.99 11.39
N LEU A 35 -12.86 7.07 10.47
CA LEU A 35 -14.12 6.32 10.41
C LEU A 35 -14.23 5.24 11.49
N PHE A 36 -13.13 4.53 11.73
CA PHE A 36 -13.00 3.53 12.79
C PHE A 36 -12.37 4.09 14.06
N ALA A 37 -12.06 5.40 14.11
CA ALA A 37 -11.40 6.02 15.26
C ALA A 37 -12.21 5.82 16.56
N ASP A 38 -13.53 5.97 16.52
CA ASP A 38 -14.39 5.78 17.68
C ASP A 38 -14.47 4.30 18.14
N TRP A 39 -14.42 3.36 17.19
CA TRP A 39 -14.38 1.93 17.50
C TRP A 39 -13.01 1.53 18.06
N LEU A 40 -11.93 2.04 17.47
CA LEU A 40 -10.55 1.86 17.93
C LEU A 40 -10.31 2.51 19.29
N ASN A 41 -10.94 3.65 19.58
CA ASN A 41 -10.84 4.34 20.87
C ASN A 41 -11.49 3.56 22.03
N ASN A 42 -12.39 2.61 21.75
CA ASN A 42 -12.88 1.68 22.78
C ASN A 42 -11.79 0.68 23.22
N ILE A 43 -10.81 0.41 22.36
CA ILE A 43 -9.64 -0.39 22.71
C ILE A 43 -8.58 0.56 23.26
N LYS A 44 -8.11 0.32 24.48
CA LYS A 44 -7.05 1.11 25.11
C LYS A 44 -5.73 0.36 25.01
N LEU A 45 -4.77 0.90 24.28
CA LEU A 45 -3.40 0.39 24.27
C LEU A 45 -2.62 1.12 25.37
N GLY A 46 -2.29 0.39 26.45
CA GLY A 46 -1.44 0.93 27.53
C GLY A 46 -2.00 2.17 28.26
N GLY A 47 -3.33 2.36 28.25
CA GLY A 47 -4.01 3.48 28.91
C GLY A 47 -4.43 4.63 27.99
N TYR A 48 -4.00 4.64 26.73
CA TYR A 48 -4.39 5.66 25.74
C TYR A 48 -5.31 5.07 24.65
N PRO A 49 -6.23 5.87 24.07
CA PRO A 49 -7.14 5.41 23.03
C PRO A 49 -6.35 4.95 21.78
N LEU A 50 -6.72 3.81 21.20
CA LEU A 50 -5.99 3.25 20.05
C LEU A 50 -6.04 4.17 18.82
N GLY A 51 -7.16 4.89 18.62
CA GLY A 51 -7.27 5.87 17.55
C GLY A 51 -6.26 7.01 17.69
N PHE A 52 -5.97 7.45 18.92
CA PHE A 52 -4.95 8.47 19.18
C PHE A 52 -3.53 7.98 18.88
N TRP A 53 -3.21 6.74 19.28
CA TRP A 53 -1.94 6.09 18.92
C TRP A 53 -1.79 5.96 17.40
N PHE A 54 -2.88 5.63 16.71
CA PHE A 54 -2.88 5.45 15.27
C PHE A 54 -2.63 6.74 14.50
N ALA A 55 -3.21 7.85 14.98
CA ALA A 55 -2.99 9.19 14.42
C ALA A 55 -1.53 9.65 14.54
N HIS A 56 -0.80 9.21 15.57
CA HIS A 56 0.54 9.69 15.88
C HIS A 56 1.67 8.78 15.36
N GLN A 57 1.52 7.46 15.48
CA GLN A 57 2.54 6.48 15.09
C GLN A 57 1.97 5.28 14.33
N GLY A 58 0.67 5.03 14.32
CA GLY A 58 0.10 3.88 13.59
C GLY A 58 0.24 4.01 12.07
N SER A 59 0.09 5.22 11.52
CA SER A 59 0.17 5.46 10.07
C SER A 59 1.54 5.10 9.49
N ILE A 60 2.64 5.34 10.23
CA ILE A 60 3.99 5.02 9.75
C ILE A 60 4.24 3.51 9.69
N TYR A 61 3.71 2.72 10.63
CA TYR A 61 3.82 1.25 10.56
C TYR A 61 3.10 0.69 9.34
N ILE A 62 1.93 1.24 8.99
CA ILE A 62 1.21 0.79 7.80
C ILE A 62 1.91 1.26 6.53
N PHE A 63 2.50 2.45 6.54
CA PHE A 63 3.33 2.91 5.43
C PHE A 63 4.50 1.95 5.17
N ILE A 64 5.20 1.51 6.22
CA ILE A 64 6.27 0.50 6.10
C ILE A 64 5.73 -0.82 5.54
N ALA A 65 4.60 -1.31 6.06
CA ALA A 65 3.98 -2.53 5.56
C ALA A 65 3.59 -2.43 4.07
N LEU A 66 3.10 -1.26 3.63
CA LEU A 66 2.79 -0.99 2.22
C LEU A 66 4.05 -0.97 1.35
N ILE A 67 5.19 -0.46 1.84
CA ILE A 67 6.47 -0.52 1.12
C ILE A 67 6.91 -1.97 0.91
N PHE A 68 6.85 -2.82 1.94
CA PHE A 68 7.18 -4.24 1.79
C PHE A 68 6.22 -4.94 0.81
N TYR A 69 4.93 -4.62 0.87
CA TYR A 69 3.94 -5.16 -0.06
C TYR A 69 4.22 -4.72 -1.50
N TYR A 70 4.54 -3.44 -1.72
CA TYR A 70 4.98 -2.90 -2.99
C TYR A 70 6.20 -3.66 -3.51
N ALA A 71 7.26 -3.75 -2.71
CA ALA A 71 8.50 -4.40 -3.12
C ALA A 71 8.27 -5.86 -3.53
N LYS A 72 7.46 -6.61 -2.76
CA LYS A 72 7.11 -8.00 -3.11
C LYS A 72 6.34 -8.09 -4.42
N LYS A 73 5.39 -7.18 -4.66
CA LYS A 73 4.58 -7.19 -5.87
C LYS A 73 5.31 -6.66 -7.10
N MET A 74 6.20 -5.69 -6.92
CA MET A 74 7.09 -5.21 -7.96
C MET A 74 7.99 -6.35 -8.44
N ASN A 75 8.56 -7.12 -7.52
CA ASN A 75 9.37 -8.30 -7.85
C ASN A 75 8.55 -9.38 -8.59
N GLU A 76 7.24 -9.50 -8.32
CA GLU A 76 6.35 -10.39 -9.08
C GLU A 76 6.06 -9.87 -10.50
N ILE A 77 5.95 -8.54 -10.67
CA ILE A 77 5.81 -7.89 -11.96
C ILE A 77 7.11 -8.06 -12.76
N ASP A 78 8.26 -7.71 -12.18
CA ASP A 78 9.58 -7.87 -12.79
C ASP A 78 9.76 -9.31 -13.28
N ARG A 79 9.52 -10.31 -12.42
CA ARG A 79 9.62 -11.73 -12.82
C ARG A 79 8.65 -12.13 -13.94
N ARG A 80 7.50 -11.48 -14.09
CA ARG A 80 6.59 -11.76 -15.21
C ARG A 80 7.09 -11.15 -16.51
N PHE A 81 7.68 -9.95 -16.47
CA PHE A 81 8.16 -9.26 -17.65
C PHE A 81 9.56 -9.76 -18.08
N ASP A 82 10.43 -10.14 -17.14
CA ASP A 82 11.75 -10.75 -17.36
C ASP A 82 11.69 -12.14 -18.02
N VAL A 83 10.59 -12.88 -17.82
CA VAL A 83 10.38 -14.21 -18.43
C VAL A 83 9.81 -14.11 -19.86
N HIS A 84 9.47 -12.91 -20.33
CA HIS A 84 8.93 -12.69 -21.68
C HIS A 84 9.95 -12.07 -22.66
N GLU A 85 11.23 -11.98 -22.30
CA GLU A 85 12.30 -11.49 -23.20
C GLU A 85 12.97 -12.57 -24.09
N ASP A 86 12.50 -13.83 -24.09
CA ASP A 86 12.98 -14.88 -25.02
C ASP A 86 12.16 -14.99 -26.32
#